data_AF-A0AAU6R3W8-F1
#
_entry.id   AF-A0AAU6R3W8-F1
#
_cell.length_a   1.000
_cell.length_b   1.000
_cell.length_c   1.000
_cell.angle_alpha   90.00
_cell.angle_beta   90.00
_cell.angle_gamma   90.00
#
_symmetry.space_group_name_H-M   'P 1'
#
loop_
_entity.id
_entity.type
_entity.pdbx_description
1 polymer ?
#
loop_
_entity_poly.entity_id
_entity_poly.type
_entity_poly.pdbx_seq_one_letter_code
_entity_poly.pdbx_strand_id
1 'polypeptide(L)'
;MSDPRGSLERFPNELSSTIVAVKPASDRGRADLISDVVDAFRRLYGSVLRFVLMLTDDQVNFASVGTSGSHSLNQLLSILAEQAQAAAFVRLRELKAAIEEARSAEQLRDAIFSDAFSNDLAALRKVVAELERLDAAFIGLCVGHVLEQHAREASERSMAVAKRTGRRNASPRQTHAEPSLVRSND
;
A
#
# COMPACT_ATOMS: atom_id res chain seq x y z
N MET A 1 -10.91 -4.14 -78.33
CA MET A 1 -11.61 -2.97 -77.76
C MET A 1 -12.91 -3.44 -77.16
N SER A 2 -13.28 -2.80 -76.04
CA SER A 2 -14.54 -2.92 -75.28
C SER A 2 -14.53 -3.92 -74.11
N ASP A 3 -14.19 -3.36 -72.95
CA ASP A 3 -14.78 -3.69 -71.63
C ASP A 3 -15.85 -2.60 -71.37
N PRO A 4 -16.93 -2.74 -70.55
CA PRO A 4 -16.72 -2.78 -69.09
C PRO A 4 -17.84 -3.39 -68.19
N ARG A 5 -17.42 -3.70 -66.96
CA ARG A 5 -18.16 -3.76 -65.66
C ARG A 5 -18.98 -5.01 -65.31
N GLY A 6 -18.47 -5.66 -64.26
CA GLY A 6 -19.22 -5.72 -63.00
C GLY A 6 -19.75 -7.09 -62.61
N SER A 7 -19.05 -7.75 -61.69
CA SER A 7 -19.71 -8.28 -60.50
C SER A 7 -18.64 -8.56 -59.44
N LEU A 8 -18.82 -7.92 -58.28
CA LEU A 8 -18.38 -8.47 -57.01
C LEU A 8 -18.93 -9.89 -56.85
N GLU A 9 -18.37 -10.61 -55.88
CA GLU A 9 -18.87 -11.85 -55.29
C GLU A 9 -18.13 -13.11 -55.70
N ARG A 10 -17.03 -13.35 -54.98
CA ARG A 10 -16.87 -14.64 -54.32
C ARG A 10 -16.04 -14.46 -53.05
N PHE A 11 -16.70 -14.06 -51.96
CA PHE A 11 -16.26 -14.48 -50.63
C PHE A 11 -17.31 -15.45 -50.08
N PRO A 12 -16.92 -16.69 -49.78
CA PRO A 12 -17.84 -17.72 -49.33
C PRO A 12 -18.34 -17.40 -47.92
N ASN A 13 -19.64 -17.18 -47.81
CA ASN A 13 -20.59 -17.96 -47.01
C ASN A 13 -19.99 -19.01 -46.02
N GLU A 14 -19.13 -18.64 -45.06
CA GLU A 14 -18.66 -19.57 -44.01
C GLU A 14 -18.49 -18.95 -42.61
N LEU A 15 -19.14 -17.82 -42.32
CA LEU A 15 -19.24 -17.32 -40.94
C LEU A 15 -20.70 -17.15 -40.55
N SER A 16 -21.49 -18.21 -40.71
CA SER A 16 -22.76 -18.34 -40.01
C SER A 16 -22.48 -18.80 -38.58
N SER A 17 -21.84 -17.93 -37.79
CA SER A 17 -21.70 -18.10 -36.35
C SER A 17 -23.05 -17.80 -35.70
N THR A 18 -23.68 -18.83 -35.16
CA THR A 18 -24.88 -18.71 -34.33
C THR A 18 -24.59 -17.78 -33.15
N ILE A 19 -25.08 -16.54 -33.21
CA ILE A 19 -25.11 -15.64 -32.06
C ILE A 19 -26.19 -16.16 -31.11
N VAL A 20 -25.78 -16.99 -30.15
CA VAL A 20 -26.64 -17.42 -29.06
C VAL A 20 -26.73 -16.25 -28.08
N ALA A 21 -27.94 -15.73 -27.85
CA ALA A 21 -28.18 -14.74 -26.82
C ALA A 21 -27.84 -15.34 -25.44
N VAL A 22 -26.77 -14.85 -24.83
CA VAL A 22 -26.40 -15.22 -23.46
C VAL A 22 -27.47 -14.70 -22.49
N LYS A 23 -27.87 -15.55 -21.55
CA LYS A 23 -28.95 -15.29 -20.59
C LYS A 23 -28.60 -14.05 -19.74
N PRO A 24 -29.31 -12.91 -19.90
CA PRO A 24 -28.86 -11.61 -19.38
C PRO A 24 -28.89 -11.48 -17.85
N ALA A 25 -29.70 -12.29 -17.15
CA ALA A 25 -29.84 -12.21 -15.70
C ALA A 25 -28.65 -12.82 -14.93
N SER A 26 -28.01 -13.85 -15.47
CA SER A 26 -26.82 -14.48 -14.86
C SER A 26 -25.56 -13.62 -15.07
N ASP A 27 -25.48 -12.94 -16.21
CA ASP A 27 -24.34 -12.11 -16.57
C ASP A 27 -24.29 -10.79 -15.79
N ARG A 28 -25.44 -10.24 -15.38
CA ARG A 28 -25.47 -9.01 -14.56
C ARG A 28 -24.81 -9.22 -13.20
N GLY A 29 -25.15 -10.29 -12.49
CA GLY A 29 -24.52 -10.60 -11.19
C GLY A 29 -23.02 -10.91 -11.30
N ARG A 30 -22.58 -11.48 -12.44
CA ARG A 30 -21.15 -11.66 -12.72
C ARG A 30 -20.44 -10.34 -12.99
N ALA A 31 -21.04 -9.47 -13.80
CA ALA A 31 -20.48 -8.16 -14.12
C ALA A 31 -20.35 -7.28 -12.88
N ASP A 32 -21.32 -7.34 -11.97
CA ASP A 32 -21.26 -6.65 -10.67
C ASP A 32 -20.07 -7.18 -9.85
N LEU A 33 -19.92 -8.51 -9.72
CA LEU A 33 -18.79 -9.11 -8.97
C LEU A 33 -17.42 -8.82 -9.59
N ILE A 34 -17.31 -8.78 -10.93
CA ILE A 34 -16.08 -8.37 -11.61
C ILE A 34 -15.74 -6.91 -11.26
N SER A 35 -16.75 -6.04 -11.25
CA SER A 35 -16.57 -4.64 -10.88
C SER A 35 -16.11 -4.50 -9.43
N ASP A 36 -16.66 -5.31 -8.52
CA ASP A 36 -16.25 -5.34 -7.11
C ASP A 36 -14.78 -5.80 -6.96
N VAL A 37 -14.35 -6.83 -7.70
CA VAL A 37 -12.94 -7.28 -7.70
C VAL A 37 -12.01 -6.16 -8.17
N VAL A 38 -12.36 -5.48 -9.26
CA VAL A 38 -11.56 -4.38 -9.80
C VAL A 38 -11.51 -3.20 -8.82
N ASP A 39 -12.64 -2.85 -8.18
CA ASP A 39 -12.66 -1.78 -7.19
C ASP A 39 -11.85 -2.13 -5.94
N ALA A 40 -12.01 -3.34 -5.39
CA ALA A 40 -11.23 -3.82 -4.25
C ALA A 40 -9.72 -3.82 -4.55
N PHE A 41 -9.34 -4.28 -5.74
CA PHE A 41 -7.94 -4.23 -6.18
C PHE A 41 -7.43 -2.79 -6.30
N ARG A 42 -8.23 -1.88 -6.88
CA ARG A 42 -7.88 -0.46 -7.01
C ARG A 42 -7.69 0.20 -5.64
N ARG A 43 -8.54 -0.12 -4.66
CA ARG A 43 -8.41 0.36 -3.27
C ARG A 43 -7.12 -0.13 -2.63
N LEU A 44 -6.86 -1.44 -2.68
CA LEU A 44 -5.63 -2.04 -2.19
C LEU A 44 -4.39 -1.38 -2.81
N TYR A 45 -4.36 -1.23 -4.13
CA TYR A 45 -3.28 -0.53 -4.83
C TYR A 45 -3.08 0.90 -4.32
N GLY A 46 -4.18 1.64 -4.18
CA GLY A 46 -4.16 3.01 -3.65
C GLY A 46 -3.67 3.08 -2.20
N SER A 47 -3.96 2.10 -1.35
CA SER A 47 -3.48 2.02 0.02
C SER A 47 -1.98 1.74 0.08
N VAL A 48 -1.50 0.77 -0.72
CA VAL A 48 -0.06 0.47 -0.83
C VAL A 48 0.73 1.68 -1.36
N LEU A 49 0.21 2.35 -2.39
CA LEU A 49 0.84 3.56 -2.95
C LEU A 49 0.97 4.67 -1.89
N ARG A 50 -0.10 4.95 -1.15
CA ARG A 50 -0.07 5.93 -0.05
C ARG A 50 0.91 5.55 1.04
N PHE A 51 1.02 4.25 1.34
CA PHE A 51 2.00 3.75 2.31
C PHE A 51 3.43 4.05 1.84
N VAL A 52 3.75 3.72 0.59
CA VAL A 52 5.08 4.00 0.02
C VAL A 52 5.41 5.49 0.05
N LEU A 53 4.46 6.33 -0.38
CA LEU A 53 4.61 7.79 -0.36
C LEU A 53 4.88 8.31 1.06
N MET A 54 4.14 7.82 2.05
CA MET A 54 4.33 8.19 3.45
C MET A 54 5.70 7.77 4.01
N LEU A 55 6.22 6.60 3.65
CA LEU A 55 7.57 6.18 4.07
C LEU A 55 8.69 6.93 3.37
N THR A 56 8.41 7.54 2.22
CA THR A 56 9.39 8.24 1.40
C THR A 56 9.28 9.75 1.49
N ASP A 57 8.42 10.28 2.37
CA ASP A 57 8.15 11.72 2.51
C ASP A 57 7.84 12.38 1.15
N ASP A 58 7.04 11.70 0.33
CA ASP A 58 6.67 12.09 -1.04
C ASP A 58 7.84 12.29 -2.02
N GLN A 59 9.06 11.83 -1.67
CA GLN A 59 10.25 11.98 -2.52
C GLN A 59 10.23 11.07 -3.76
N VAL A 60 9.40 10.02 -3.77
CA VAL A 60 9.25 9.15 -4.94
C VAL A 60 8.27 9.76 -5.92
N ASN A 61 8.81 10.34 -6.99
CA ASN A 61 8.00 10.93 -8.06
C ASN A 61 7.44 9.84 -8.99
N PHE A 62 6.31 9.24 -8.60
CA PHE A 62 5.54 8.34 -9.45
C PHE A 62 4.88 9.04 -10.66
N ALA A 63 4.85 10.38 -10.69
CA ALA A 63 4.24 11.15 -11.78
C ALA A 63 5.09 11.22 -13.06
N SER A 64 6.35 10.75 -13.03
CA SER A 64 7.18 10.61 -14.24
C SER A 64 6.79 9.40 -15.11
N VAL A 65 5.84 8.58 -14.67
CA VAL A 65 5.40 7.37 -15.39
C VAL A 65 3.97 7.59 -15.91
N GLY A 66 3.88 8.43 -16.94
CA GLY A 66 2.64 8.70 -17.65
C GLY A 66 2.07 7.45 -18.34
N THR A 67 0.79 7.19 -18.07
CA THR A 67 -0.26 6.82 -19.03
C THR A 67 -0.16 5.54 -19.89
N SER A 68 0.92 4.74 -19.83
CA SER A 68 0.95 3.39 -20.45
C SER A 68 1.79 2.34 -19.69
N GLY A 69 2.25 2.64 -18.46
CA GLY A 69 3.07 1.73 -17.66
C GLY A 69 2.78 1.88 -16.17
N SER A 70 1.57 1.52 -15.72
CA SER A 70 1.26 1.43 -14.29
C SER A 70 2.24 0.48 -13.60
N HIS A 71 2.93 0.93 -12.54
CA HIS A 71 3.68 0.00 -11.68
C HIS A 71 2.75 -1.15 -11.29
N SER A 72 3.18 -2.40 -11.48
CA SER A 72 2.41 -3.54 -10.99
C SER A 72 2.30 -3.46 -9.47
N LEU A 73 1.26 -4.06 -8.88
CA LEU A 73 1.15 -4.10 -7.42
C LEU A 73 2.39 -4.78 -6.82
N ASN A 74 2.87 -5.86 -7.43
CA ASN A 74 4.15 -6.49 -7.10
C ASN A 74 5.36 -5.51 -7.04
N GLN A 75 5.46 -4.57 -7.98
CA GLN A 75 6.53 -3.57 -7.95
C GLN A 75 6.37 -2.62 -6.76
N LEU A 76 5.15 -2.11 -6.51
CA LEU A 76 4.88 -1.28 -5.34
C LEU A 76 5.16 -2.00 -4.02
N LEU A 77 4.77 -3.28 -3.92
CA LEU A 77 5.03 -4.11 -2.75
C LEU A 77 6.54 -4.33 -2.51
N SER A 78 7.33 -4.41 -3.58
CA SER A 78 8.80 -4.53 -3.49
C SER A 78 9.41 -3.23 -2.96
N ILE A 79 8.99 -2.08 -3.51
CA ILE A 79 9.39 -0.76 -3.02
C ILE A 79 8.99 -0.61 -1.54
N LEU A 80 7.75 -0.98 -1.18
CA LEU A 80 7.27 -0.91 0.20
C LEU A 80 8.14 -1.73 1.16
N ALA A 81 8.53 -2.95 0.77
CA ALA A 81 9.41 -3.78 1.58
C ALA A 81 10.78 -3.14 1.82
N GLU A 82 11.37 -2.56 0.78
CA GLU A 82 12.67 -1.87 0.85
C GLU A 82 12.60 -0.62 1.74
N GLN A 83 11.60 0.23 1.51
CA GLN A 83 11.42 1.47 2.27
C GLN A 83 11.07 1.19 3.73
N ALA A 84 10.24 0.20 4.02
CA ALA A 84 9.93 -0.18 5.39
C ALA A 84 11.17 -0.72 6.14
N GLN A 85 12.06 -1.43 5.44
CA GLN A 85 13.32 -1.88 6.01
C GLN A 85 14.27 -0.70 6.27
N ALA A 86 14.39 0.24 5.34
CA ALA A 86 15.20 1.45 5.50
C ALA A 86 14.68 2.34 6.64
N ALA A 87 13.36 2.46 6.80
CA ALA A 87 12.70 3.24 7.85
C ALA A 87 12.66 2.53 9.23
N ALA A 88 13.29 1.36 9.37
CA ALA A 88 13.24 0.55 10.59
C ALA A 88 11.81 0.34 11.13
N PHE A 89 10.90 -0.01 10.22
CA PHE A 89 9.48 -0.18 10.51
C PHE A 89 9.27 -1.17 11.67
N VAL A 90 8.52 -0.75 12.69
CA VAL A 90 8.41 -1.47 13.98
C VAL A 90 7.81 -2.86 13.80
N ARG A 91 6.73 -2.97 13.04
CA ARG A 91 6.00 -4.22 12.78
C ARG A 91 6.43 -4.84 11.44
N LEU A 92 7.72 -4.80 11.12
CA LEU A 92 8.25 -5.20 9.81
C LEU A 92 7.89 -6.65 9.44
N ARG A 93 7.87 -7.56 10.43
CA ARG A 93 7.48 -8.96 10.21
C ARG A 93 6.04 -9.09 9.71
N GLU A 94 5.13 -8.34 10.31
CA GLU A 94 3.71 -8.35 9.95
C GLU A 94 3.48 -7.71 8.59
N LEU A 95 4.19 -6.62 8.31
CA LEU A 95 4.18 -5.99 6.99
C LEU A 95 4.69 -6.93 5.89
N LYS A 96 5.79 -7.66 6.14
CA LYS A 96 6.30 -8.65 5.18
C LYS A 96 5.30 -9.78 4.92
N ALA A 97 4.58 -10.24 5.95
CA ALA A 97 3.51 -11.23 5.78
C ALA A 97 2.36 -10.69 4.91
N ALA A 98 1.88 -9.48 5.20
CA ALA A 98 0.83 -8.83 4.41
C ALA A 98 1.26 -8.60 2.95
N ILE A 99 2.54 -8.30 2.71
CA ILE A 99 3.10 -8.18 1.36
C ILE A 99 3.01 -9.51 0.60
N GLU A 100 3.44 -10.61 1.19
CA GLU A 100 3.38 -11.93 0.52
C GLU A 100 1.94 -12.40 0.27
N GLU A 101 1.03 -12.12 1.20
CA GLU A 101 -0.40 -12.38 1.00
C GLU A 101 -0.96 -11.53 -0.15
N ALA A 102 -0.56 -10.26 -0.28
CA ALA A 102 -0.98 -9.40 -1.39
C ALA A 102 -0.43 -9.85 -2.75
N ARG A 103 0.80 -10.38 -2.80
CA ARG A 103 1.33 -11.00 -4.04
C ARG A 103 0.51 -12.20 -4.46
N SER A 104 0.11 -13.02 -3.49
CA SER A 104 -0.75 -14.19 -3.73
C SER A 104 -2.16 -13.78 -4.18
N ALA A 105 -2.72 -12.69 -3.62
CA ALA A 105 -4.01 -12.14 -4.04
C ALA A 105 -3.98 -11.57 -5.47
N GLU A 106 -2.87 -10.95 -5.89
CA GLU A 106 -2.69 -10.51 -7.29
C GLU A 106 -2.69 -11.70 -8.26
N GLN A 107 -1.97 -12.78 -7.93
CA GLN A 107 -1.98 -14.01 -8.73
C GLN A 107 -3.37 -14.64 -8.81
N LEU A 108 -4.11 -14.64 -7.69
CA LEU A 108 -5.46 -15.17 -7.65
C LEU A 108 -6.44 -14.34 -8.49
N ARG A 109 -6.32 -13.01 -8.47
CA ARG A 109 -7.06 -12.12 -9.37
C ARG A 109 -6.81 -12.49 -10.82
N ASP A 110 -5.54 -12.63 -11.21
CA ASP A 110 -5.16 -12.95 -12.59
C ASP A 110 -5.70 -14.33 -13.03
N ALA A 111 -5.70 -15.30 -12.13
CA ALA A 111 -6.26 -16.63 -12.37
C ALA A 111 -7.78 -16.61 -12.58
N ILE A 112 -8.53 -15.77 -11.86
CA ILE A 112 -10.00 -15.69 -12.00
C ILE A 112 -10.41 -15.01 -13.31
N PHE A 113 -9.60 -14.09 -13.83
CA PHE A 113 -9.84 -13.48 -15.14
C PHE A 113 -9.41 -14.36 -16.31
N SER A 114 -8.85 -15.55 -16.06
CA SER A 114 -8.62 -16.58 -17.08
C SER A 114 -9.94 -17.26 -17.49
N ASP A 115 -10.05 -17.65 -18.76
CA ASP A 115 -11.21 -18.34 -19.34
C ASP A 115 -11.63 -19.59 -18.56
N ALA A 116 -10.70 -20.24 -17.85
CA ALA A 116 -10.94 -21.45 -17.08
C ALA A 116 -11.79 -21.25 -15.80
N PHE A 117 -11.78 -20.04 -15.21
CA PHE A 117 -12.38 -19.78 -13.89
C PHE A 117 -13.32 -18.58 -13.85
N SER A 118 -13.49 -17.88 -14.98
CA SER A 118 -14.30 -16.66 -15.10
C SER A 118 -15.77 -16.82 -14.72
N ASN A 119 -16.29 -18.06 -14.64
CA ASN A 119 -17.67 -18.36 -14.30
C ASN A 119 -17.92 -18.75 -12.83
N ASP A 120 -16.88 -18.81 -11.98
CA ASP A 120 -17.04 -19.16 -10.56
C ASP A 120 -17.34 -17.92 -9.69
N LEU A 121 -18.63 -17.68 -9.45
CA LEU A 121 -19.10 -16.56 -8.62
C LEU A 121 -18.71 -16.69 -7.14
N ALA A 122 -18.43 -17.89 -6.64
CA ALA A 122 -17.97 -18.08 -5.26
C ALA A 122 -16.48 -17.73 -5.13
N ALA A 123 -15.68 -18.11 -6.12
CA ALA A 123 -14.28 -17.71 -6.22
C ALA A 123 -14.14 -16.18 -6.34
N LEU A 124 -14.97 -15.53 -7.17
CA LEU A 124 -15.01 -14.06 -7.29
C LEU A 124 -15.26 -13.39 -5.94
N ARG A 125 -16.31 -13.81 -5.20
CA ARG A 125 -16.61 -13.27 -3.87
C ARG A 125 -15.48 -13.48 -2.87
N LYS A 126 -14.81 -14.64 -2.91
CA LYS A 126 -13.65 -14.91 -2.05
C LYS A 126 -12.50 -13.95 -2.35
N VAL A 127 -12.24 -13.64 -3.62
CA VAL A 127 -11.20 -12.68 -4.00
C VAL A 127 -11.53 -11.28 -3.52
N VAL A 128 -12.78 -10.82 -3.68
CA VAL A 128 -13.20 -9.51 -3.14
C VAL A 128 -12.90 -9.43 -1.64
N ALA A 129 -13.34 -10.43 -0.86
CA ALA A 129 -13.14 -10.45 0.58
C ALA A 129 -11.65 -10.45 0.98
N GLU A 130 -10.80 -11.19 0.25
CA GLU A 130 -9.35 -11.19 0.52
C GLU A 130 -8.69 -9.85 0.19
N LEU A 131 -9.06 -9.23 -0.94
CA LEU A 131 -8.55 -7.91 -1.33
C LEU A 131 -8.96 -6.84 -0.31
N GLU A 132 -10.20 -6.85 0.16
CA GLU A 132 -10.70 -5.92 1.19
C GLU A 132 -10.02 -6.15 2.55
N ARG A 133 -9.81 -7.41 2.95
CA ARG A 133 -9.07 -7.74 4.17
C ARG A 133 -7.63 -7.23 4.11
N LEU A 134 -6.97 -7.40 2.97
CA LEU A 134 -5.61 -6.92 2.76
C LEU A 134 -5.54 -5.38 2.75
N ASP A 135 -6.49 -4.72 2.10
CA ASP A 135 -6.59 -3.25 2.11
C ASP A 135 -6.68 -2.73 3.55
N ALA A 136 -7.59 -3.30 4.36
CA ALA A 136 -7.73 -2.98 5.77
C ALA A 136 -6.44 -3.28 6.58
N ALA A 137 -5.73 -4.37 6.27
CA ALA A 137 -4.47 -4.71 6.92
C ALA A 137 -3.37 -3.68 6.63
N PHE A 138 -3.20 -3.26 5.37
CA PHE A 138 -2.23 -2.23 5.00
C PHE A 138 -2.56 -0.89 5.65
N ILE A 139 -3.83 -0.49 5.66
CA ILE A 139 -4.29 0.73 6.35
C ILE A 139 -3.96 0.64 7.85
N GLY A 140 -4.27 -0.48 8.49
CA GLY A 140 -4.01 -0.68 9.92
C GLY A 140 -2.52 -0.65 10.27
N LEU A 141 -1.66 -1.26 9.45
CA LEU A 141 -0.21 -1.21 9.63
C LEU A 141 0.35 0.20 9.42
N CYS A 142 -0.12 0.90 8.38
CA CYS A 142 0.25 2.28 8.08
C CYS A 142 -0.09 3.21 9.25
N VAL A 143 -1.36 3.21 9.69
CA VAL A 143 -1.83 4.05 10.81
C VAL A 143 -1.10 3.68 12.10
N GLY A 144 -0.94 2.38 12.38
CA GLY A 144 -0.20 1.90 13.55
C GLY A 144 1.22 2.46 13.60
N HIS A 145 1.92 2.46 12.47
CA HIS A 145 3.26 3.04 12.39
C HIS A 145 3.29 4.53 12.70
N VAL A 146 2.41 5.32 12.10
CA VAL A 146 2.34 6.78 12.34
C VAL A 146 2.09 7.08 13.81
N LEU A 147 1.17 6.34 14.44
CA LEU A 147 0.88 6.50 15.87
C LEU A 147 2.08 6.14 16.75
N GLU A 148 2.80 5.06 16.42
CA GLU A 148 4.01 4.64 17.14
C GLU A 148 5.13 5.67 17.01
N GLN A 149 5.33 6.27 15.82
CA GLN A 149 6.32 7.33 15.62
C GLN A 149 5.98 8.57 16.45
N HIS A 150 4.73 9.04 16.42
CA HIS A 150 4.32 10.19 17.23
C HIS A 150 4.46 9.92 18.74
N ALA A 151 4.19 8.70 19.20
CA ALA A 151 4.39 8.33 20.60
C ALA A 151 5.87 8.39 21.00
N ARG A 152 6.79 7.94 20.12
CA ARG A 152 8.25 8.04 20.33
C ARG A 152 8.71 9.49 20.39
N GLU A 153 8.31 10.31 19.43
CA GLU A 153 8.65 11.74 19.39
C GLU A 153 8.12 12.51 20.60
N ALA A 154 6.91 12.19 21.07
CA ALA A 154 6.33 12.81 22.27
C ALA A 154 7.11 12.43 23.54
N SER A 155 7.55 11.18 23.64
CA SER A 155 8.41 10.69 24.73
C SER A 155 9.77 11.39 24.74
N GLU A 156 10.43 11.47 23.58
CA GLU A 156 11.72 12.14 23.42
C GLU A 156 11.66 13.62 23.79
N ARG A 157 10.62 14.33 23.34
CA ARG A 157 10.38 15.73 23.71
C ARG A 157 10.19 15.90 25.22
N SER A 158 9.43 15.01 25.85
CA SER A 158 9.18 15.04 27.29
C SER A 158 10.48 14.82 28.10
N MET A 159 11.31 13.87 27.68
CA MET A 159 12.63 13.63 28.29
C MET A 159 13.58 14.82 28.10
N ALA A 160 13.58 15.46 26.93
CA ALA A 160 14.40 16.65 26.67
C ALA A 160 14.00 17.84 27.55
N VAL A 161 12.69 18.04 27.79
CA VAL A 161 12.18 19.05 28.72
C VAL A 161 12.61 18.73 30.15
N ALA A 162 12.45 17.48 30.60
CA ALA A 162 12.86 17.05 31.94
C ALA A 162 14.37 17.21 32.20
N LYS A 163 15.21 16.94 31.20
CA LYS A 163 16.67 17.14 31.28
C LYS A 163 17.05 18.61 31.39
N ARG A 164 16.32 19.50 30.68
CA ARG A 164 16.54 20.96 30.75
C ARG A 164 16.11 21.54 32.11
N THR A 165 15.02 21.07 32.70
CA THR A 165 14.57 21.52 34.02
C THR A 165 15.44 20.97 35.15
N GLY A 166 15.86 19.69 35.07
CA GLY A 166 16.79 19.10 36.03
C GLY A 166 18.17 19.78 36.05
N ARG A 167 18.70 20.18 34.88
CA ARG A 167 19.99 20.89 34.78
C ARG A 167 19.93 22.33 35.30
N ARG A 168 18.77 22.99 35.28
CA ARG A 168 18.57 24.33 35.85
C ARG A 168 18.51 24.32 37.38
N ASN A 169 18.04 23.23 37.98
CA ASN A 169 17.95 23.11 39.44
C ASN A 169 19.24 22.58 40.10
N ALA A 170 20.21 22.13 39.30
CA ALA A 170 21.53 21.70 39.76
C ALA A 170 22.55 22.86 39.68
N SER A 171 22.28 23.98 40.37
CA SER A 171 23.34 24.93 40.73
C SER A 171 23.92 24.53 42.10
N PRO A 172 25.26 24.44 42.24
CA PRO A 172 25.87 24.11 43.52
C PRO A 172 25.66 25.27 44.49
N ARG A 173 25.02 25.01 45.63
CA ARG A 173 25.15 25.86 46.81
C ARG A 173 26.61 25.86 47.22
N GLN A 174 27.38 26.84 46.75
CA GLN A 174 28.63 27.22 47.39
C GLN A 174 28.27 27.82 48.75
N THR A 175 28.22 26.97 49.77
CA THR A 175 28.40 27.40 51.16
C THR A 175 29.81 27.93 51.28
N HIS A 176 29.94 29.26 51.21
CA HIS A 176 31.08 29.99 51.72
C HIS A 176 31.24 29.63 53.20
N ALA A 177 32.21 28.78 53.53
CA ALA A 177 32.74 28.65 54.88
C ALA A 177 34.09 29.38 54.88
N GLU A 178 34.09 30.48 55.62
CA GLU A 178 35.18 31.43 55.82
C GLU A 178 36.38 30.75 56.55
N PRO A 179 37.64 30.96 56.12
CA PRO A 179 38.80 30.43 56.82
C PRO A 179 39.26 31.41 57.91
N SER A 180 38.96 31.11 59.17
CA SER A 180 39.50 31.83 60.32
C SER A 180 40.93 31.36 60.62
N LEU A 181 41.92 32.17 60.26
CA LEU A 181 43.32 32.05 60.68
C LEU A 181 43.82 33.41 61.20
N VAL A 182 43.77 33.62 62.52
CA VAL A 182 44.60 34.58 63.28
C VAL A 182 44.80 33.95 64.66
N ARG A 183 45.92 33.27 64.90
CA ARG A 183 47.18 33.78 65.50
C ARG A 183 46.98 34.33 66.92
N SER A 184 47.39 33.55 67.93
CA SER A 184 47.67 34.07 69.27
C SER A 184 49.02 33.51 69.73
N ASN A 185 49.95 34.42 69.99
CA ASN A 185 51.15 34.19 70.79
C ASN A 185 50.71 34.00 72.25
N ASP A 186 51.23 32.96 72.91
CA ASP A 186 52.22 33.04 74.01
C ASP A 186 52.65 31.62 74.41
#